data_AF-I0INY4-F1
#
_entry.id   AF-I0INY4-F1
#
_cell.length_a   1.000
_cell.length_b   1.000
_cell.length_c   1.000
_cell.angle_alpha   90.00
_cell.angle_beta   90.00
_cell.angle_gamma   90.00
#
_symmetry.space_group_name_H-M   'P 1'
#
loop_
_entity.id
_entity.type
_entity.pdbx_description
1 polymer ?
#
loop_
_entity_poly.entity_id
_entity_poly.type
_entity_poly.pdbx_seq_one_letter_code
_entity_poly.pdbx_strand_id
1 'polypeptide(L)'
;MAAGTGFDYPVTQVGVVGNVTVSYDPLLGGAGLALAKGMLKSVSGPYTQMEAFFGIAGGSVNVVISPLSGKNDGSGGAYHYGCNFTTGGVLYLDATFANRTVNPLNLEIGLYVAELSESFMGPQNLGWNCGYSNGEALSRFCAEQETPAGTLAAFATGPAWDQAGRPDWIDKTEHTDQDPVSTGCGIVYIDWMRSLGFAIPKIVQAGEATFSANYQTLTGKTTAYKDLLAALSALAITSDNPFSG
;
A
#
# COMPACT_ATOMS: atom_id res chain seq x y z
N MET A 1 5.29 8.89 -14.09
CA MET A 1 6.09 10.08 -14.49
C MET A 1 7.54 9.64 -14.70
N ALA A 2 8.33 10.29 -15.54
CA ALA A 2 9.74 9.91 -15.74
C ALA A 2 10.61 10.44 -14.59
N ALA A 3 11.41 9.57 -13.96
CA ALA A 3 12.34 9.97 -12.89
C ALA A 3 13.38 10.97 -13.42
N GLY A 4 13.59 12.06 -12.69
CA GLY A 4 14.69 13.00 -12.95
C GLY A 4 16.06 12.36 -12.69
N THR A 5 17.14 12.99 -13.17
CA THR A 5 18.49 12.58 -12.81
C THR A 5 18.81 13.06 -11.39
N GLY A 6 18.41 12.30 -10.38
CA GLY A 6 18.65 12.60 -8.97
C GLY A 6 17.41 12.36 -8.09
N PHE A 7 17.54 12.66 -6.80
CA PHE A 7 16.39 12.65 -5.88
C PHE A 7 15.57 13.94 -6.04
N ASP A 8 14.24 13.83 -6.01
CA ASP A 8 13.31 14.97 -6.02
C ASP A 8 13.47 15.92 -4.83
N TYR A 9 13.91 15.37 -3.69
CA TYR A 9 14.21 16.11 -2.47
C TYR A 9 15.70 16.00 -2.13
N PRO A 10 16.30 17.02 -1.50
CA PRO A 10 17.62 16.91 -0.91
C PRO A 10 17.65 15.73 0.08
N VAL A 11 18.75 14.99 0.13
CA VAL A 11 18.85 13.81 1.00
C VAL A 11 20.03 13.90 1.94
N THR A 12 19.80 13.59 3.21
CA THR A 12 20.82 13.21 4.18
C THR A 12 20.61 11.74 4.55
N GLN A 13 21.55 10.88 4.17
CA GLN A 13 21.47 9.46 4.48
C GLN A 13 21.67 9.22 5.98
N VAL A 14 20.78 8.43 6.57
CA VAL A 14 20.86 8.01 7.98
C VAL A 14 21.55 6.66 8.10
N GLY A 15 21.29 5.74 7.17
CA GLY A 15 21.94 4.43 7.15
C GLY A 15 21.35 3.49 6.10
N VAL A 16 21.88 2.27 6.08
CA VAL A 16 21.43 1.17 5.22
C VAL A 16 21.21 -0.06 6.08
N VAL A 17 20.09 -0.76 5.88
CA VAL A 17 19.83 -2.07 6.49
C VAL A 17 19.27 -3.00 5.41
N GLY A 18 20.01 -4.07 5.12
CA GLY A 18 19.68 -4.97 4.02
C GLY A 18 19.60 -4.23 2.68
N ASN A 19 18.45 -4.36 2.01
CA ASN A 19 18.17 -3.70 0.73
C ASN A 19 17.61 -2.28 0.87
N VAL A 20 17.48 -1.75 2.08
CA VAL A 20 16.82 -0.46 2.34
C VAL A 20 17.84 0.59 2.76
N THR A 21 17.96 1.64 1.95
CA THR A 21 18.65 2.87 2.34
C THR A 21 17.63 3.85 2.90
N VAL A 22 17.87 4.38 4.10
CA VAL A 22 16.99 5.39 4.72
C VAL A 22 17.67 6.75 4.73
N SER A 23 16.99 7.72 4.15
CA SER A 23 17.38 9.13 4.08
C SER A 23 16.22 10.03 4.47
N TYR A 24 16.52 11.30 4.74
CA TYR A 24 15.51 12.33 4.98
C TYR A 24 15.94 13.66 4.36
N ASP A 25 14.97 14.53 4.10
CA ASP A 25 15.23 15.91 3.72
C ASP A 25 15.76 16.72 4.93
N PRO A 26 16.99 17.29 4.86
CA PRO A 26 17.56 18.07 5.96
C PRO A 26 16.72 19.27 6.40
N LEU A 27 15.81 19.79 5.56
CA LEU A 27 14.86 20.84 5.94
C LEU A 27 13.93 20.41 7.09
N LEU A 28 13.70 19.11 7.27
CA LEU A 28 12.91 18.55 8.37
C LEU A 28 13.63 18.63 9.74
N GLY A 29 14.91 19.01 9.75
CA GLY A 29 15.70 19.25 10.96
C GLY A 29 15.80 18.03 11.89
N GLY A 30 15.88 18.30 13.19
CA GLY A 30 16.05 17.26 14.20
C GLY A 30 14.86 16.28 14.30
N ALA A 31 13.64 16.75 13.99
CA ALA A 31 12.44 15.90 14.01
C ALA A 31 12.47 14.89 12.86
N GLY A 32 12.83 15.33 11.63
CA GLY A 32 13.04 14.44 10.50
C GLY A 32 14.13 13.41 10.76
N LEU A 33 15.27 13.83 11.32
CA LEU A 33 16.36 12.90 11.68
C LEU A 33 15.91 11.85 12.71
N ALA A 34 15.13 12.25 13.72
CA ALA A 34 14.63 11.33 14.73
C ALA A 34 13.68 10.29 14.12
N LEU A 35 12.77 10.71 13.24
CA LEU A 35 11.85 9.84 12.51
C LEU A 35 12.60 8.86 11.60
N ALA A 36 13.57 9.35 10.82
CA ALA A 36 14.38 8.53 9.93
C ALA A 36 15.24 7.49 10.68
N LYS A 37 15.76 7.83 11.87
CA LYS A 37 16.41 6.86 12.75
C LYS A 37 15.45 5.80 13.29
N GLY A 38 14.19 6.16 13.52
CA GLY A 38 13.11 5.22 13.84
C GLY A 38 12.88 4.25 12.68
N MET A 39 12.70 4.80 11.47
CA MET A 39 12.53 4.00 10.25
C MET A 39 13.69 3.04 10.01
N LEU A 40 14.94 3.49 10.10
CA LEU A 40 16.11 2.63 9.91
C LEU A 40 16.12 1.38 10.81
N LYS A 41 15.50 1.45 12.00
CA LYS A 41 15.38 0.30 12.91
C LYS A 41 14.20 -0.62 12.60
N SER A 42 13.19 -0.12 11.88
CA SER A 42 11.92 -0.81 11.66
C SER A 42 11.78 -1.42 10.26
N VAL A 43 12.45 -0.87 9.25
CA VAL A 43 12.24 -1.21 7.82
C VAL A 43 12.44 -2.68 7.45
N SER A 44 13.28 -3.43 8.18
CA SER A 44 13.60 -4.83 7.85
C SER A 44 12.41 -5.78 7.99
N GLY A 45 11.54 -5.54 8.98
CA GLY A 45 10.38 -6.38 9.24
C GLY A 45 9.41 -6.36 8.06
N PRO A 46 8.85 -5.18 7.73
CA PRO A 46 7.93 -5.06 6.60
C PRO A 46 8.57 -5.46 5.26
N TYR A 47 9.87 -5.21 5.06
CA TYR A 47 10.55 -5.66 3.84
C TYR A 47 10.52 -7.20 3.69
N THR A 48 10.89 -7.91 4.75
CA THR A 48 10.86 -9.39 4.78
C THR A 48 9.43 -9.91 4.58
N GLN A 49 8.45 -9.20 5.13
CA GLN A 49 7.05 -9.58 5.00
C GLN A 49 6.50 -9.38 3.58
N MET A 50 6.96 -8.35 2.86
CA MET A 50 6.66 -8.18 1.44
C MET A 50 7.29 -9.29 0.59
N GLU A 51 8.54 -9.69 0.85
CA GLU A 51 9.12 -10.86 0.16
C GLU A 51 8.28 -12.12 0.38
N ALA A 52 7.77 -12.33 1.60
CA ALA A 52 6.90 -13.46 1.91
C ALA A 52 5.52 -13.37 1.24
N PHE A 53 4.90 -12.19 1.19
CA PHE A 53 3.62 -11.99 0.51
C PHE A 53 3.75 -12.21 -1.00
N PHE A 54 4.72 -11.57 -1.62
CA PHE A 54 4.91 -11.63 -3.07
C PHE A 54 5.59 -12.92 -3.53
N GLY A 55 6.26 -13.67 -2.63
CA GLY A 55 6.90 -14.95 -2.96
C GLY A 55 8.14 -14.79 -3.86
N ILE A 56 8.73 -13.60 -3.89
CA ILE A 56 9.94 -13.27 -4.64
C ILE A 56 10.92 -12.52 -3.75
N ALA A 57 12.21 -12.58 -4.08
CA ALA A 57 13.20 -11.70 -3.47
C ALA A 57 13.00 -10.26 -3.96
N GLY A 58 13.16 -9.29 -3.06
CA GLY A 58 13.07 -7.87 -3.37
C GLY A 58 14.36 -7.28 -3.93
N GLY A 59 14.26 -6.08 -4.50
CA GLY A 59 15.40 -5.25 -4.91
C GLY A 59 15.71 -4.12 -3.93
N SER A 60 16.80 -3.41 -4.18
CA SER A 60 17.18 -2.26 -3.35
C SER A 60 16.17 -1.11 -3.48
N VAL A 61 15.89 -0.44 -2.36
CA VAL A 61 15.05 0.77 -2.31
C VAL A 61 15.72 1.88 -1.50
N ASN A 62 15.38 3.13 -1.85
CA ASN A 62 15.75 4.32 -1.12
C ASN A 62 14.48 4.93 -0.52
N VAL A 63 14.35 4.89 0.79
CA VAL A 63 13.31 5.60 1.53
C VAL A 63 13.78 7.02 1.77
N VAL A 64 13.00 7.99 1.33
CA VAL A 64 13.28 9.43 1.49
C VAL A 64 12.12 10.11 2.21
N ILE A 65 12.29 10.35 3.51
CA ILE A 65 11.33 11.11 4.32
C ILE A 65 11.39 12.58 3.92
N SER A 66 10.29 13.11 3.42
CA SER A 66 10.22 14.38 2.69
C SER A 66 9.06 15.26 3.19
N PRO A 67 9.12 16.60 3.10
CA PRO A 67 8.04 17.50 3.51
C PRO A 67 6.94 17.60 2.43
N LEU A 68 6.33 16.49 2.02
CA LEU A 68 5.39 16.46 0.88
C LEU A 68 4.16 17.35 1.11
N SER A 69 3.57 17.32 2.31
CA SER A 69 2.42 18.15 2.65
C SER A 69 2.78 19.56 3.12
N GLY A 70 4.06 19.79 3.48
CA GLY A 70 4.51 20.94 4.26
C GLY A 70 3.99 20.98 5.72
N LYS A 71 3.04 20.11 6.09
CA LYS A 71 2.53 19.97 7.46
C LYS A 71 3.31 18.95 8.27
N ASN A 72 3.97 18.00 7.59
CA ASN A 72 4.72 16.89 8.19
C ASN A 72 3.86 16.02 9.11
N ASP A 73 2.59 15.83 8.74
CA ASP A 73 1.61 15.01 9.45
C ASP A 73 1.21 13.74 8.67
N GLY A 74 1.90 13.44 7.56
CA GLY A 74 1.62 12.32 6.67
C GLY A 74 0.50 12.58 5.66
N SER A 75 -0.17 13.73 5.69
CA SER A 75 -1.31 14.02 4.78
C SER A 75 -0.91 14.17 3.31
N GLY A 76 0.40 14.28 3.03
CA GLY A 76 0.94 14.28 1.67
C GLY A 76 1.03 12.89 1.05
N GLY A 77 0.78 11.83 1.84
CA GLY A 77 0.88 10.45 1.37
C GLY A 77 2.32 10.07 1.05
N ALA A 78 2.47 9.27 0.00
CA ALA A 78 3.76 8.86 -0.53
C ALA A 78 3.68 8.72 -2.06
N TYR A 79 4.84 8.60 -2.71
CA TYR A 79 4.89 8.29 -4.14
C TYR A 79 6.24 7.69 -4.58
N HIS A 80 6.19 7.04 -5.75
CA HIS A 80 7.36 6.60 -6.53
C HIS A 80 7.10 6.66 -8.05
N TYR A 81 8.13 6.42 -8.88
CA TYR A 81 8.04 6.57 -10.34
C TYR A 81 7.74 5.31 -11.16
N GLY A 82 7.61 4.12 -10.55
CA GLY A 82 7.13 2.93 -11.28
C GLY A 82 7.04 1.65 -10.46
N CYS A 83 6.39 0.63 -10.99
CA CYS A 83 6.05 -0.58 -10.23
C CYS A 83 7.21 -1.58 -10.03
N ASN A 84 8.46 -1.13 -10.02
CA ASN A 84 9.62 -2.00 -9.84
C ASN A 84 10.76 -1.28 -9.13
N PHE A 85 11.69 -2.04 -8.57
CA PHE A 85 12.84 -1.51 -7.83
C PHE A 85 13.81 -0.65 -8.65
N THR A 86 13.77 -0.68 -9.98
CA THR A 86 14.68 0.12 -10.83
C THR A 86 14.11 1.51 -11.07
N THR A 87 12.84 1.61 -11.48
CA THR A 87 12.20 2.89 -11.83
C THR A 87 11.39 3.48 -10.68
N GLY A 88 10.96 2.68 -9.70
CA GLY A 88 10.28 3.13 -8.50
C GLY A 88 10.98 2.75 -7.20
N GLY A 89 12.23 2.29 -7.24
CA GLY A 89 13.02 2.01 -6.03
C GLY A 89 13.43 3.25 -5.23
N VAL A 90 12.82 4.39 -5.46
CA VAL A 90 12.93 5.59 -4.61
C VAL A 90 11.53 5.92 -4.12
N LEU A 91 11.32 5.76 -2.82
CA LEU A 91 10.04 5.88 -2.16
C LEU A 91 10.05 7.19 -1.36
N TYR A 92 9.26 8.16 -1.79
CA TYR A 92 9.13 9.45 -1.11
C TYR A 92 7.95 9.38 -0.16
N LEU A 93 8.21 9.56 1.14
CA LEU A 93 7.19 9.48 2.19
C LEU A 93 7.00 10.85 2.81
N ASP A 94 5.75 11.31 2.95
CA ASP A 94 5.49 12.52 3.70
C ASP A 94 5.88 12.32 5.16
N ALA A 95 6.68 13.23 5.68
CA ALA A 95 7.08 13.20 7.07
C ALA A 95 5.83 13.19 7.97
N THR A 96 5.88 12.43 9.07
CA THR A 96 4.72 12.19 9.94
C THR A 96 4.87 12.72 11.36
N PHE A 97 6.01 13.30 11.73
CA PHE A 97 6.34 13.67 13.12
C PHE A 97 5.40 14.73 13.76
N ALA A 98 4.62 15.45 12.94
CA ALA A 98 3.61 16.38 13.40
C ALA A 98 2.21 15.75 13.53
N ASN A 99 2.02 14.49 13.13
CA ASN A 99 0.74 13.80 13.31
C ASN A 99 0.41 13.66 14.80
N ARG A 100 -0.86 13.92 15.15
CA ARG A 100 -1.37 13.90 16.52
C ARG A 100 -2.49 12.89 16.74
N THR A 101 -2.95 12.24 15.68
CA THR A 101 -4.08 11.30 15.71
C THR A 101 -3.59 9.86 15.81
N VAL A 102 -2.48 9.54 15.14
CA VAL A 102 -1.86 8.22 15.14
C VAL A 102 -0.37 8.34 15.48
N ASN A 103 0.26 7.23 15.86
CA ASN A 103 1.69 7.21 16.12
C ASN A 103 2.46 7.56 14.82
N PRO A 104 3.31 8.61 14.81
CA PRO A 104 4.04 9.01 13.62
C PRO A 104 4.84 7.89 12.95
N LEU A 105 5.60 7.11 13.72
CA LEU A 105 6.41 6.03 13.16
C LEU A 105 5.56 4.92 12.54
N ASN A 106 4.41 4.59 13.13
CA ASN A 106 3.50 3.61 12.54
C ASN A 106 2.91 4.12 11.23
N LEU A 107 2.55 5.40 11.17
CA LEU A 107 2.05 6.01 9.93
C LEU A 107 3.15 6.03 8.85
N GLU A 108 4.38 6.37 9.21
CA GLU A 108 5.53 6.33 8.29
C GLU A 108 5.79 4.92 7.75
N ILE A 109 5.65 3.89 8.60
CA ILE A 109 5.74 2.48 8.18
C ILE A 109 4.61 2.13 7.22
N GLY A 110 3.38 2.60 7.47
CA GLY A 110 2.26 2.40 6.55
C GLY A 110 2.53 2.98 5.15
N LEU A 111 2.98 4.24 5.10
CA LEU A 111 3.38 4.89 3.85
C LEU A 111 4.51 4.13 3.14
N TYR A 112 5.52 3.70 3.90
CA TYR A 112 6.61 2.87 3.37
C TYR A 112 6.12 1.56 2.75
N VAL A 113 5.22 0.85 3.42
CA VAL A 113 4.75 -0.46 2.96
C VAL A 113 3.88 -0.35 1.71
N ALA A 114 3.05 0.69 1.61
CA ALA A 114 2.28 0.94 0.40
C ALA A 114 3.21 1.04 -0.82
N GLU A 115 4.16 1.98 -0.82
CA GLU A 115 5.12 2.17 -1.91
C GLU A 115 6.04 0.96 -2.14
N LEU A 116 6.46 0.30 -1.06
CA LEU A 116 7.33 -0.88 -1.17
C LEU A 116 6.62 -2.01 -1.89
N SER A 117 5.38 -2.31 -1.51
CA SER A 117 4.60 -3.39 -2.11
C SER A 117 4.41 -3.19 -3.61
N GLU A 118 4.23 -1.95 -4.05
CA GLU A 118 4.12 -1.59 -5.46
C GLU A 118 5.40 -1.84 -6.25
N SER A 119 6.57 -1.64 -5.62
CA SER A 119 7.86 -2.02 -6.19
C SER A 119 8.03 -3.53 -6.35
N PHE A 120 7.30 -4.35 -5.59
CA PHE A 120 7.26 -5.81 -5.78
C PHE A 120 6.33 -6.26 -6.91
N MET A 121 5.26 -5.51 -7.20
CA MET A 121 4.22 -5.91 -8.16
C MET A 121 4.77 -6.16 -9.57
N GLY A 122 5.59 -5.25 -10.10
CA GLY A 122 6.15 -5.37 -11.44
C GLY A 122 7.09 -6.57 -11.60
N PRO A 123 8.09 -6.78 -10.73
CA PRO A 123 8.93 -7.96 -10.76
C PRO A 123 8.18 -9.29 -10.53
N GLN A 124 7.13 -9.29 -9.69
CA GLN A 124 6.30 -10.47 -9.49
C GLN A 124 5.52 -10.82 -10.77
N ASN A 125 5.08 -9.79 -11.51
CA ASN A 125 4.49 -9.90 -12.84
C ASN A 125 3.28 -10.86 -12.91
N LEU A 126 2.42 -10.81 -11.88
CA LEU A 126 1.18 -11.59 -11.82
C LEU A 126 -0.07 -10.75 -12.12
N GLY A 127 0.05 -9.49 -12.54
CA GLY A 127 -1.09 -8.66 -12.95
C GLY A 127 -1.50 -7.57 -11.97
N TRP A 128 -0.93 -7.55 -10.76
CA TRP A 128 -0.94 -6.36 -9.91
C TRP A 128 -0.19 -5.23 -10.61
N ASN A 129 -0.80 -4.05 -10.69
CA ASN A 129 -0.19 -2.89 -11.34
C ASN A 129 -0.36 -1.67 -10.45
N CYS A 130 0.76 -1.13 -9.97
CA CYS A 130 0.78 -0.01 -9.04
C CYS A 130 0.06 1.24 -9.55
N GLY A 131 0.03 1.48 -10.87
CA GLY A 131 -0.66 2.63 -11.44
C GLY A 131 -2.16 2.43 -11.66
N TYR A 132 -2.69 1.26 -11.30
CA TYR A 132 -4.09 0.83 -11.51
C TYR A 132 -4.76 0.52 -10.17
N SER A 133 -6.10 0.49 -10.17
CA SER A 133 -6.88 0.32 -8.95
C SER A 133 -6.61 -0.99 -8.21
N ASN A 134 -6.20 -2.05 -8.92
CA ASN A 134 -5.89 -3.33 -8.29
C ASN A 134 -4.56 -3.32 -7.53
N GLY A 135 -3.54 -2.63 -8.05
CA GLY A 135 -2.28 -2.43 -7.34
C GLY A 135 -2.46 -1.54 -6.12
N GLU A 136 -3.10 -0.39 -6.30
CA GLU A 136 -3.39 0.56 -5.20
C GLU A 136 -4.19 -0.11 -4.05
N ALA A 137 -5.19 -0.92 -4.38
CA ALA A 137 -5.93 -1.68 -3.39
C ALA A 137 -5.04 -2.66 -2.61
N LEU A 138 -4.15 -3.37 -3.31
CA LEU A 138 -3.22 -4.32 -2.68
C LEU A 138 -2.17 -3.59 -1.82
N SER A 139 -1.67 -2.44 -2.27
CA SER A 139 -0.63 -1.70 -1.54
C SER A 139 -1.15 -1.14 -0.23
N ARG A 140 -2.34 -0.54 -0.25
CA ARG A 140 -3.06 -0.10 0.96
C ARG A 140 -3.37 -1.26 1.88
N PHE A 141 -3.84 -2.39 1.36
CA PHE A 141 -4.08 -3.59 2.15
C PHE A 141 -2.80 -4.06 2.86
N CYS A 142 -1.68 -4.20 2.14
CA CYS A 142 -0.40 -4.59 2.71
C CYS A 142 0.05 -3.62 3.82
N ALA A 143 -0.14 -2.32 3.63
CA ALA A 143 0.19 -1.31 4.63
C ALA A 143 -0.67 -1.44 5.90
N GLU A 144 -1.95 -1.79 5.78
CA GLU A 144 -2.81 -2.06 6.93
C GLU A 144 -2.39 -3.32 7.70
N GLN A 145 -1.85 -4.35 7.02
CA GLN A 145 -1.39 -5.57 7.68
C GLN A 145 -0.10 -5.36 8.48
N GLU A 146 0.75 -4.42 8.06
CA GLU A 146 2.04 -4.12 8.70
C GLU A 146 1.96 -3.05 9.80
N THR A 147 0.76 -2.52 10.06
CA THR A 147 0.55 -1.46 11.05
C THR A 147 -0.58 -1.81 12.02
N PRO A 148 -0.60 -1.21 13.23
CA PRO A 148 -1.74 -1.40 14.13
C PRO A 148 -3.06 -0.93 13.49
N ALA A 149 -4.14 -1.63 13.78
CA ALA A 149 -5.48 -1.29 13.28
C ALA A 149 -5.82 0.19 13.52
N GLY A 150 -6.36 0.85 12.49
CA GLY A 150 -6.73 2.27 12.53
C GLY A 150 -5.59 3.25 12.22
N THR A 151 -4.35 2.79 12.05
CA THR A 151 -3.22 3.67 11.65
C THR A 151 -3.51 4.40 10.34
N LEU A 152 -4.14 3.72 9.38
CA LEU A 152 -4.44 4.25 8.04
C LEU A 152 -5.90 4.68 7.86
N ALA A 153 -6.66 4.88 8.94
CA ALA A 153 -8.09 5.22 8.85
C ALA A 153 -8.38 6.50 8.02
N ALA A 154 -7.45 7.46 8.00
CA ALA A 154 -7.57 8.67 7.18
C ALA A 154 -7.44 8.42 5.66
N PHE A 155 -6.93 7.24 5.28
CA PHE A 155 -6.72 6.78 3.92
C PHE A 155 -7.78 5.76 3.47
N ALA A 156 -8.80 5.49 4.28
CA ALA A 156 -9.82 4.50 3.93
C ALA A 156 -10.57 4.88 2.64
N THR A 157 -10.78 3.90 1.76
CA THR A 157 -11.43 4.01 0.44
C THR A 157 -12.68 3.14 0.31
N GLY A 158 -12.81 2.05 1.08
CA GLY A 158 -13.99 1.18 1.15
C GLY A 158 -15.30 1.94 1.37
N PRO A 159 -15.37 2.92 2.30
CA PRO A 159 -16.57 3.75 2.46
C PRO A 159 -16.93 4.57 1.23
N ALA A 160 -15.96 5.00 0.42
CA ALA A 160 -16.23 5.74 -0.82
C ALA A 160 -16.87 4.83 -1.88
N TRP A 161 -16.40 3.60 -2.01
CA TRP A 161 -17.02 2.59 -2.87
C TRP A 161 -18.46 2.27 -2.46
N ASP A 162 -18.72 2.12 -1.16
CA ASP A 162 -20.06 1.88 -0.62
C ASP A 162 -21.02 3.04 -0.94
N GLN A 163 -20.58 4.28 -0.67
CA GLN A 163 -21.35 5.50 -0.94
C GLN A 163 -21.64 5.72 -2.42
N ALA A 164 -20.75 5.24 -3.31
CA ALA A 164 -20.95 5.27 -4.76
C ALA A 164 -21.99 4.24 -5.26
N GLY A 165 -22.61 3.46 -4.37
CA GLY A 165 -23.57 2.41 -4.73
C GLY A 165 -22.89 1.09 -5.10
N ARG A 166 -21.65 0.87 -4.64
CA ARG A 166 -20.85 -0.34 -4.85
C ARG A 166 -20.68 -0.70 -6.33
N PRO A 167 -20.23 0.18 -7.24
CA PRO A 167 -20.03 -0.20 -8.64
C PRO A 167 -19.08 -1.39 -8.79
N ASP A 168 -19.31 -2.23 -9.80
CA ASP A 168 -18.51 -3.42 -10.05
C ASP A 168 -17.13 -3.06 -10.61
N TRP A 169 -16.12 -3.15 -9.75
CA TRP A 169 -14.70 -3.11 -10.08
C TRP A 169 -14.02 -4.45 -9.78
N ILE A 170 -14.79 -5.53 -9.61
CA ILE A 170 -14.28 -6.89 -9.42
C ILE A 170 -14.02 -7.52 -10.79
N ASP A 171 -14.93 -7.32 -11.74
CA ASP A 171 -14.83 -7.87 -13.10
C ASP A 171 -13.96 -7.03 -14.05
N LYS A 172 -13.46 -5.88 -13.59
CA LYS A 172 -12.59 -4.97 -14.38
C LYS A 172 -11.65 -4.20 -13.47
N THR A 173 -10.48 -3.87 -14.00
CA THR A 173 -9.51 -3.00 -13.33
C THR A 173 -9.53 -1.63 -13.96
N GLU A 174 -9.53 -0.60 -13.12
CA GLU A 174 -9.43 0.77 -13.60
C GLU A 174 -7.97 1.13 -13.86
N HIS A 175 -7.69 1.76 -14.98
CA HIS A 175 -6.32 2.13 -15.37
C HIS A 175 -5.83 3.42 -14.71
N THR A 176 -6.16 3.60 -13.43
CA THR A 176 -5.70 4.67 -12.55
C THR A 176 -5.70 4.15 -11.11
N ASP A 177 -4.75 4.63 -10.31
CA ASP A 177 -4.63 4.44 -8.86
C ASP A 177 -5.35 5.55 -8.06
N GLN A 178 -5.82 6.60 -8.75
CA GLN A 178 -6.30 7.82 -8.10
C GLN A 178 -7.81 7.82 -7.75
N ASP A 179 -8.58 6.83 -8.19
CA ASP A 179 -10.03 6.77 -7.90
C ASP A 179 -10.29 5.97 -6.61
N PRO A 180 -10.71 6.62 -5.50
CA PRO A 180 -11.03 5.91 -4.27
C PRO A 180 -12.19 4.93 -4.41
N VAL A 181 -13.06 5.05 -5.42
CA VAL A 181 -14.18 4.13 -5.63
C VAL A 181 -13.72 2.78 -6.16
N SER A 182 -12.82 2.76 -7.15
CA SER A 182 -12.29 1.52 -7.72
C SER A 182 -11.28 0.86 -6.78
N THR A 183 -10.42 1.64 -6.13
CA THR A 183 -9.52 1.18 -5.07
C THR A 183 -10.31 0.61 -3.88
N GLY A 184 -11.35 1.30 -3.43
CA GLY A 184 -12.20 0.88 -2.32
C GLY A 184 -12.88 -0.46 -2.56
N CYS A 185 -13.33 -0.73 -3.79
CA CYS A 185 -13.86 -2.04 -4.16
C CYS A 185 -12.81 -3.14 -4.02
N GLY A 186 -11.59 -2.86 -4.48
CA GLY A 186 -10.48 -3.80 -4.48
C GLY A 186 -10.02 -4.19 -3.08
N ILE A 187 -9.83 -3.22 -2.19
CA ILE A 187 -9.36 -3.51 -0.83
C ILE A 187 -10.41 -4.29 -0.03
N VAL A 188 -11.69 -3.94 -0.17
CA VAL A 188 -12.80 -4.70 0.45
C VAL A 188 -12.86 -6.13 -0.09
N TYR A 189 -12.57 -6.35 -1.38
CA TYR A 189 -12.44 -7.70 -1.94
C TYR A 189 -11.28 -8.47 -1.32
N ILE A 190 -10.10 -7.86 -1.15
CA ILE A 190 -8.95 -8.53 -0.57
C ILE A 190 -9.24 -8.94 0.88
N ASP A 191 -9.82 -8.06 1.70
CA ASP A 191 -10.25 -8.38 3.06
C ASP A 191 -11.37 -9.43 3.11
N TRP A 192 -12.28 -9.43 2.13
CA TRP A 192 -13.25 -10.50 2.00
C TRP A 192 -12.57 -11.86 1.76
N MET A 193 -11.59 -11.93 0.85
CA MET A 193 -10.82 -13.16 0.64
C MET A 193 -10.07 -13.61 1.90
N ARG A 194 -9.58 -12.67 2.70
CA ARG A 194 -9.00 -12.97 4.03
C ARG A 194 -10.04 -13.58 4.96
N SER A 195 -11.25 -13.02 5.03
CA SER A 195 -12.35 -13.53 5.86
C SER A 195 -12.80 -14.95 5.46
N LEU A 196 -12.62 -15.32 4.19
CA LEU A 196 -12.86 -16.68 3.69
C LEU A 196 -11.73 -17.67 4.06
N GLY A 197 -10.68 -17.21 4.75
CA GLY A 197 -9.57 -18.03 5.22
C GLY A 197 -8.38 -18.13 4.27
N PHE A 198 -8.34 -17.33 3.20
CA PHE A 198 -7.17 -17.29 2.33
C PHE A 198 -6.01 -16.54 3.01
N ALA A 199 -4.83 -17.17 3.03
CA ALA A 199 -3.61 -16.52 3.50
C ALA A 199 -3.19 -15.40 2.53
N ILE A 200 -2.60 -14.30 3.04
CA ILE A 200 -2.16 -13.16 2.22
C ILE A 200 -1.26 -13.61 1.06
N PRO A 201 -0.19 -14.43 1.27
CA PRO A 201 0.63 -14.89 0.16
C PRO A 201 -0.16 -15.62 -0.92
N LYS A 202 -1.20 -16.38 -0.53
CA LYS A 202 -2.03 -17.10 -1.49
C LYS A 202 -2.87 -16.15 -2.34
N ILE A 203 -3.39 -15.06 -1.76
CA ILE A 203 -4.14 -14.04 -2.51
C ILE A 203 -3.21 -13.30 -3.48
N VAL A 204 -2.06 -12.84 -2.98
CA VAL A 204 -1.09 -12.04 -3.76
C VAL A 204 -0.47 -12.87 -4.89
N GLN A 205 -0.07 -14.12 -4.62
CA GLN A 205 0.54 -15.02 -5.61
C GLN A 205 -0.48 -15.67 -6.55
N ALA A 206 -1.78 -15.48 -6.31
CA ALA A 206 -2.84 -15.74 -7.28
C ALA A 206 -3.21 -14.47 -8.06
N GLY A 207 -2.34 -13.45 -8.07
CA GLY A 207 -2.55 -12.20 -8.79
C GLY A 207 -3.01 -12.44 -10.22
N GLU A 208 -3.91 -11.57 -10.68
CA GLU A 208 -4.47 -11.61 -12.03
C GLU A 208 -4.78 -10.18 -12.49
N ALA A 209 -5.15 -10.01 -13.77
CA ALA A 209 -5.55 -8.72 -14.33
C ALA A 209 -6.86 -8.16 -13.74
N THR A 210 -7.68 -8.98 -13.08
CA THR A 210 -8.91 -8.56 -12.38
C THR A 210 -9.08 -9.34 -11.08
N PHE A 211 -9.86 -8.79 -10.13
CA PHE A 211 -10.19 -9.51 -8.91
C PHE A 211 -11.07 -10.73 -9.16
N SER A 212 -11.91 -10.72 -10.19
CA SER A 212 -12.72 -11.88 -10.57
C SER A 212 -11.89 -13.07 -11.06
N ALA A 213 -10.81 -12.82 -11.80
CA ALA A 213 -9.86 -13.84 -12.21
C ALA A 213 -9.09 -14.38 -10.99
N ASN A 214 -8.63 -13.50 -10.09
CA ASN A 214 -8.03 -13.90 -8.82
C ASN A 214 -8.97 -14.80 -8.00
N TYR A 215 -10.25 -14.42 -7.90
CA TYR A 215 -11.29 -15.20 -7.22
C TYR A 215 -11.49 -16.57 -7.85
N GLN A 216 -11.51 -16.62 -9.18
CA GLN A 216 -11.63 -17.87 -9.93
C GLN A 216 -10.43 -18.78 -9.68
N THR A 217 -9.21 -18.25 -9.67
CA THR A 217 -7.99 -19.00 -9.34
C THR A 217 -8.04 -19.55 -7.91
N LEU A 218 -8.53 -18.76 -6.96
CA LEU A 218 -8.58 -19.14 -5.54
C LEU A 218 -9.71 -20.12 -5.19
N THR A 219 -10.85 -20.03 -5.87
CA THR A 219 -12.10 -20.73 -5.48
C THR A 219 -12.66 -21.66 -6.54
N GLY A 220 -12.26 -21.51 -7.81
CA GLY A 220 -12.84 -22.17 -8.97
C GLY A 220 -14.16 -21.56 -9.47
N LYS A 221 -14.65 -20.47 -8.86
CA LYS A 221 -15.96 -19.86 -9.17
C LYS A 221 -15.81 -18.59 -10.02
N THR A 222 -16.84 -18.29 -10.80
CA THR A 222 -16.91 -17.10 -11.67
C THR A 222 -17.93 -16.07 -11.18
N THR A 223 -18.30 -16.12 -9.90
CA THR A 223 -19.38 -15.33 -9.28
C THR A 223 -18.89 -14.27 -8.32
N ALA A 224 -17.63 -13.84 -8.45
CA ALA A 224 -16.90 -13.02 -7.48
C ALA A 224 -17.71 -11.81 -6.97
N TYR A 225 -18.16 -10.95 -7.87
CA TYR A 225 -18.89 -9.73 -7.49
C TYR A 225 -20.22 -10.02 -6.77
N LYS A 226 -20.99 -10.99 -7.28
CA LYS A 226 -22.25 -11.43 -6.66
C LYS A 226 -22.01 -11.99 -5.25
N ASP A 227 -20.98 -12.82 -5.09
CA ASP A 227 -20.66 -13.47 -3.83
C ASP A 227 -20.12 -12.45 -2.80
N LEU A 228 -19.36 -11.44 -3.25
CA LEU A 228 -18.92 -10.31 -2.42
C LEU A 228 -20.11 -9.50 -1.91
N LEU A 229 -21.04 -9.10 -2.79
CA LEU A 229 -22.23 -8.34 -2.37
C LEU A 229 -23.10 -9.13 -1.39
N ALA A 230 -23.23 -10.45 -1.59
CA ALA A 230 -23.94 -11.31 -0.65
C ALA A 230 -23.26 -11.35 0.72
N ALA A 231 -21.92 -11.40 0.77
CA ALA A 231 -21.17 -11.38 2.02
C ALA A 231 -21.31 -10.03 2.77
N LEU A 232 -21.50 -8.93 2.04
CA LEU A 232 -21.63 -7.58 2.59
C LEU A 232 -23.08 -7.20 2.97
N SER A 233 -24.08 -8.05 2.77
CA SER A 233 -25.50 -7.65 2.88
C SER A 233 -25.93 -7.18 4.27
N ALA A 234 -25.19 -7.58 5.31
CA ALA A 234 -25.46 -7.23 6.70
C ALA A 234 -24.33 -6.39 7.36
N LEU A 235 -23.35 -5.94 6.58
CA LEU A 235 -22.18 -5.23 7.07
C LEU A 235 -22.23 -3.75 6.69
N ALA A 236 -21.86 -2.90 7.64
CA ALA A 236 -21.61 -1.49 7.38
C ALA A 236 -20.15 -1.33 6.93
N ILE A 237 -19.93 -0.61 5.83
CA ILE A 237 -18.59 -0.36 5.29
C ILE A 237 -18.10 0.99 5.82
N THR A 238 -17.58 0.99 7.05
CA THR A 238 -17.03 2.19 7.71
C THR A 238 -15.50 2.26 7.68
N SER A 239 -14.85 1.26 7.10
CA SER A 239 -13.40 1.11 6.93
C SER A 239 -13.11 0.27 5.68
N ASP A 240 -11.83 0.08 5.36
CA ASP A 240 -11.39 -0.79 4.26
C ASP A 240 -11.61 -2.27 4.55
N ASN A 241 -11.58 -2.65 5.83
CA ASN A 241 -11.95 -3.99 6.30
C ASN A 241 -13.31 -4.00 7.03
N PRO A 242 -14.44 -4.29 6.33
CA PRO A 242 -15.75 -4.44 6.98
C PRO A 242 -15.98 -5.82 7.61
N PHE A 243 -15.04 -6.76 7.46
CA PHE A 243 -15.18 -8.15 7.92
C PHE A 243 -14.50 -8.41 9.28
N SER A 244 -13.66 -7.50 9.75
CA SER A 244 -13.09 -7.51 11.10
C SER A 244 -14.10 -6.93 12.11
N GLY A 245 -15.10 -7.73 12.48
CA GLY A 245 -15.98 -7.49 13.62
C GLY A 245 -15.47 -8.13 14.91
#